data_AF-A0A966FMB0-F1
#
_entry.id   AF-A0A966FMB0-F1
#
_cell.length_a   1.000
_cell.length_b   1.000
_cell.length_c   1.000
_cell.angle_alpha   90.00
_cell.angle_beta   90.00
_cell.angle_gamma   90.00
#
_symmetry.space_group_name_H-M   'P 1'
#
loop_
_entity.id
_entity.type
_entity.pdbx_description
1 polymer ?
#
loop_
_entity_poly.entity_id
_entity_poly.type
_entity_poly.pdbx_seq_one_letter_code
_entity_poly.pdbx_strand_id
1 'polypeptide(L)'
;MINRLHDKGELQYLSINQVKQKITRKVNYSSFTEYGNHLVKELTDVRRFGTARSYKFTIGIMQTFAQKIDIKFNEVNYDFLKGFEKFHLTKEDNSINGLAFYMRTIRAIYNKGIKDGCIDKEAYPFSEYKIRVDPTKKRAIDISHIKKILDLQLPVEHELFHTRNYFLISYMLYGMPFMDMAFLKVGDIKNGRVVYQRKKTLKNYDIKISDPLNEILKFYKVGKSKKDFLFPIIMREEPKQQYDWIGRKK
;
A
#
# COMPACT_ATOMS: atom_id res chain seq x y z
N MET A 1 5.55 25.82 -26.10
CA MET A 1 5.17 24.43 -25.74
C MET A 1 5.07 23.54 -26.98
N ILE A 2 4.26 23.87 -27.99
CA ILE A 2 4.16 23.09 -29.24
C ILE A 2 5.51 23.01 -29.96
N ASN A 3 6.22 24.13 -30.15
CA ASN A 3 7.56 24.12 -30.75
C ASN A 3 8.54 23.27 -29.93
N ARG A 4 8.54 23.39 -28.59
CA ARG A 4 9.36 22.55 -27.69
C ARG A 4 9.07 21.04 -27.83
N LEU A 5 7.80 20.66 -28.06
CA LEU A 5 7.40 19.26 -28.28
C LEU A 5 7.75 18.78 -29.69
N HIS A 6 7.72 19.67 -30.67
CA HIS A 6 8.16 19.42 -32.04
C HIS A 6 9.68 19.21 -32.10
N ASP A 7 10.44 20.11 -31.48
CA ASP A 7 11.90 20.08 -31.43
C ASP A 7 12.43 18.86 -30.67
N LYS A 8 11.69 18.37 -29.67
CA LYS A 8 11.98 17.11 -28.95
C LYS A 8 11.47 15.84 -29.65
N GLY A 9 10.82 15.96 -30.81
CA GLY A 9 10.26 14.83 -31.56
C GLY A 9 9.15 14.07 -30.83
N GLU A 10 8.49 14.69 -29.85
CA GLU A 10 7.47 14.04 -29.02
C GLU A 10 6.07 14.06 -29.66
N LEU A 11 5.83 14.97 -30.62
CA LEU A 11 4.52 15.11 -31.26
C LEU A 11 4.09 13.86 -32.05
N GLN A 12 5.04 13.14 -32.65
CA GLN A 12 4.78 11.96 -33.46
C GLN A 12 4.24 10.76 -32.66
N TYR A 13 4.34 10.80 -31.34
CA TYR A 13 3.89 9.74 -30.43
C TYR A 13 2.64 10.12 -29.62
N LEU A 14 1.98 11.24 -29.96
CA LEU A 14 0.81 11.74 -29.25
C LEU A 14 -0.39 11.82 -30.19
N SER A 15 -1.54 11.28 -29.77
CA SER A 15 -2.80 11.50 -30.49
C SER A 15 -3.24 12.95 -30.41
N ILE A 16 -4.06 13.41 -31.37
CA ILE A 16 -4.62 14.76 -31.39
C ILE A 16 -5.30 15.13 -30.06
N ASN A 17 -5.98 14.17 -29.42
CA ASN A 17 -6.59 14.36 -28.10
C ASN A 17 -5.56 14.50 -26.97
N GLN A 18 -4.44 13.80 -27.04
CA GLN A 18 -3.33 13.94 -26.07
C GLN A 18 -2.56 15.25 -26.28
N VAL A 19 -2.38 15.68 -27.52
CA VAL A 19 -1.81 16.99 -27.86
C VAL A 19 -2.73 18.10 -27.33
N LYS A 20 -4.04 18.01 -27.62
CA LYS A 20 -5.06 18.93 -27.08
C LYS A 20 -5.03 18.94 -25.56
N GLN A 21 -5.00 17.79 -24.89
CA GLN A 21 -4.88 17.70 -23.43
C GLN A 21 -3.58 18.29 -22.89
N LYS A 22 -2.43 18.08 -23.53
CA LYS A 22 -1.16 18.70 -23.10
C LYS A 22 -1.20 20.23 -23.28
N ILE A 23 -1.90 20.74 -24.30
CA ILE A 23 -2.08 22.17 -24.52
C ILE A 23 -3.09 22.78 -23.52
N THR A 24 -4.15 22.06 -23.17
CA THR A 24 -5.23 22.54 -22.30
C THR A 24 -5.04 22.25 -20.81
N ARG A 25 -4.28 21.20 -20.43
CA ARG A 25 -3.87 20.95 -19.03
C ARG A 25 -2.74 21.92 -18.65
N LYS A 26 -3.07 23.20 -18.51
CA LYS A 26 -2.36 24.10 -17.60
C LYS A 26 -2.96 23.97 -16.20
N VAL A 27 -2.84 22.79 -15.59
CA VAL A 27 -2.88 22.78 -14.13
C VAL A 27 -1.46 23.08 -13.69
N ASN A 28 -1.14 24.37 -13.62
CA ASN A 28 0.13 24.83 -13.07
C ASN A 28 0.03 24.66 -11.55
N TYR A 29 0.30 23.45 -11.07
CA TYR A 29 0.54 23.28 -9.64
C TYR A 29 1.72 24.16 -9.29
N SER A 30 1.53 25.02 -8.29
CA SER A 30 2.52 26.00 -7.91
C SER A 30 3.70 25.37 -7.17
N SER A 31 3.58 24.11 -6.75
CA SER A 31 4.56 23.43 -5.89
C SER A 31 4.47 21.90 -5.93
N PHE A 32 5.51 21.25 -5.41
CA PHE A 32 5.56 19.80 -5.19
C PHE A 32 4.52 19.37 -4.14
N THR A 33 4.36 20.13 -3.05
CA THR A 33 3.39 19.83 -1.99
C THR A 33 1.96 19.85 -2.53
N GLU A 34 1.59 20.90 -3.27
CA GLU A 34 0.26 21.07 -3.84
C GLU A 34 -0.08 19.92 -4.79
N TYR A 35 0.84 19.62 -5.71
CA TYR A 35 0.72 18.49 -6.63
C TYR A 35 0.60 17.15 -5.90
N GLY A 36 1.46 16.92 -4.90
CA GLY A 36 1.43 15.71 -4.08
C GLY A 36 0.08 15.52 -3.37
N ASN A 37 -0.50 16.59 -2.82
CA ASN A 37 -1.81 16.56 -2.19
C ASN A 37 -2.95 16.34 -3.19
N HIS A 38 -2.84 16.86 -4.40
CA HIS A 38 -3.77 16.53 -5.48
C HIS A 38 -3.73 15.03 -5.79
N LEU A 39 -2.54 14.42 -5.93
CA LEU A 39 -2.40 12.98 -6.13
C LEU A 39 -2.99 12.16 -4.95
N VAL A 40 -2.88 12.66 -3.72
CA VAL A 40 -3.52 12.03 -2.54
C VAL A 40 -5.04 12.01 -2.71
N LYS A 41 -5.63 13.11 -3.16
CA LYS A 41 -7.09 13.20 -3.43
C LYS A 41 -7.50 12.21 -4.52
N GLU A 42 -6.84 12.23 -5.67
CA GLU A 42 -7.12 11.29 -6.77
C GLU A 42 -7.04 9.83 -6.31
N LEU A 43 -5.98 9.47 -5.59
CA LEU A 43 -5.81 8.12 -5.04
C LEU A 43 -6.91 7.74 -4.06
N THR A 44 -7.43 8.71 -3.30
CA THR A 44 -8.54 8.50 -2.36
C THR A 44 -9.85 8.27 -3.10
N ASP A 45 -10.11 9.05 -4.16
CA ASP A 45 -11.32 8.95 -4.98
C ASP A 45 -11.40 7.58 -5.68
N VAL A 46 -10.25 7.05 -6.14
CA VAL A 46 -10.16 5.69 -6.71
C VAL A 46 -9.95 4.60 -5.65
N ARG A 47 -10.20 4.89 -4.37
CA ARG A 47 -10.15 3.95 -3.22
C ARG A 47 -8.79 3.28 -2.98
N ARG A 48 -7.69 3.91 -3.40
CA ARG A 48 -6.30 3.48 -3.14
C ARG A 48 -5.74 4.08 -1.84
N PHE A 49 -6.48 3.90 -0.75
CA PHE A 49 -6.22 4.55 0.54
C PHE A 49 -4.82 4.32 1.11
N GLY A 50 -4.27 3.12 0.97
CA GLY A 50 -2.91 2.81 1.47
C GLY A 50 -1.83 3.69 0.81
N THR A 51 -1.87 3.82 -0.52
CA THR A 51 -0.94 4.68 -1.26
C THR A 51 -1.18 6.16 -0.96
N ALA A 52 -2.45 6.58 -0.87
CA ALA A 52 -2.79 7.96 -0.50
C ALA A 52 -2.23 8.33 0.88
N ARG A 53 -2.35 7.43 1.87
CA ARG A 53 -1.78 7.61 3.21
C ARG A 53 -0.25 7.71 3.17
N SER A 54 0.42 6.86 2.40
CA SER A 54 1.88 6.92 2.22
C SER A 54 2.35 8.26 1.62
N TYR A 55 1.63 8.76 0.61
CA TYR A 55 1.94 10.05 -0.02
C TYR A 55 1.75 11.20 0.97
N LYS A 56 0.57 11.28 1.59
CA LYS A 56 0.23 12.31 2.59
C LYS A 56 1.23 12.33 3.73
N PHE A 57 1.58 11.16 4.25
CA PHE A 57 2.54 11.05 5.35
C PHE A 57 3.94 11.49 4.94
N THR A 58 4.41 11.08 3.76
CA THR A 58 5.72 11.50 3.25
C THR A 58 5.78 13.02 3.06
N ILE A 59 4.75 13.61 2.46
CA ILE A 59 4.65 15.07 2.28
C ILE A 59 4.70 15.78 3.64
N GLY A 60 3.96 15.29 4.64
CA GLY A 60 4.00 15.85 5.99
C GLY A 60 5.40 15.83 6.62
N ILE A 61 6.12 14.72 6.53
CA ILE A 61 7.48 14.63 7.05
C ILE A 61 8.46 15.54 6.28
N MET A 62 8.28 15.69 4.96
CA MET A 62 9.05 16.66 4.18
C MET A 62 8.80 18.11 4.63
N GLN A 63 7.55 18.47 4.89
CA GLN A 63 7.19 19.81 5.40
C GLN A 63 7.82 20.07 6.76
N THR A 64 7.83 19.06 7.65
CA THR A 64 8.52 19.15 8.95
C THR A 64 10.02 19.36 8.78
N PHE A 65 10.67 18.63 7.87
CA PHE A 65 12.09 18.80 7.57
C PHE A 65 12.40 20.20 7.02
N ALA A 66 11.63 20.64 6.02
CA ALA A 66 11.83 21.92 5.34
C ALA A 66 11.37 23.13 6.18
N GLN A 67 10.70 22.89 7.32
CA GLN A 67 10.03 23.91 8.13
C GLN A 67 9.12 24.83 7.29
N LYS A 68 8.46 24.24 6.29
CA LYS A 68 7.69 24.98 5.29
C LYS A 68 6.48 24.16 4.86
N ILE A 69 5.35 24.83 4.72
CA ILE A 69 4.11 24.20 4.26
C ILE A 69 4.22 23.87 2.76
N ASP A 70 4.74 24.80 1.95
CA ASP A 70 4.73 24.68 0.50
C ASP A 70 6.14 24.52 -0.09
N ILE A 71 6.48 23.31 -0.55
CA ILE A 71 7.79 22.98 -1.13
C ILE A 71 7.66 22.99 -2.65
N LYS A 72 8.45 23.81 -3.34
CA LYS A 72 8.49 23.91 -4.79
C LYS A 72 9.25 22.74 -5.41
N PHE A 73 8.95 22.43 -6.67
CA PHE A 73 9.59 21.31 -7.36
C PHE A 73 11.12 21.48 -7.52
N ASN A 74 11.59 22.71 -7.77
CA ASN A 74 13.02 23.02 -7.88
C ASN A 74 13.75 22.96 -6.53
N GLU A 75 13.04 23.12 -5.40
CA GLU A 75 13.60 22.94 -4.06
C GLU A 75 13.88 21.46 -3.78
N VAL A 76 13.14 20.53 -4.39
CA VAL A 76 13.38 19.08 -4.25
C VAL A 76 14.50 18.65 -5.20
N ASN A 77 15.72 19.10 -4.91
CA ASN A 77 16.94 18.80 -5.65
C ASN A 77 17.83 17.79 -4.89
N TYR A 78 19.04 17.50 -5.41
CA TYR A 78 19.94 16.53 -4.78
C TYR A 78 20.30 16.89 -3.32
N ASP A 79 20.63 18.15 -3.06
CA ASP A 79 21.01 18.63 -1.72
C ASP A 79 19.84 18.53 -0.73
N PHE A 80 18.63 18.81 -1.19
CA PHE A 80 17.42 18.59 -0.41
C PHE A 80 17.27 17.12 -0.02
N LEU A 81 17.47 16.18 -0.96
CA LEU A 81 17.40 14.74 -0.66
C LEU A 81 18.49 14.31 0.34
N LYS A 82 19.72 14.82 0.20
CA LYS A 82 20.81 14.56 1.16
C LYS A 82 20.52 15.14 2.54
N GLY A 83 19.98 16.35 2.60
CA GLY A 83 19.56 16.99 3.85
C GLY A 83 18.43 16.21 4.53
N PHE A 84 17.44 15.77 3.77
CA PHE A 84 16.33 14.96 4.26
C PHE A 84 16.80 13.59 4.78
N GLU A 85 17.74 12.95 4.08
CA GLU A 85 18.41 11.72 4.54
C GLU A 85 19.11 11.93 5.89
N LYS A 86 19.91 13.00 6.02
CA LYS A 86 20.58 13.33 7.29
C LYS A 86 19.57 13.54 8.41
N PHE A 87 18.54 14.36 8.18
CA PHE A 87 17.47 14.61 9.14
C PHE A 87 16.75 13.34 9.60
N HIS A 88 16.52 12.40 8.68
CA HIS A 88 15.89 11.13 9.02
C HIS A 88 16.83 10.25 9.87
N LEU A 89 18.10 10.13 9.48
CA LEU A 89 19.06 9.24 10.14
C LEU A 89 19.59 9.76 11.48
N THR A 90 19.43 11.05 11.79
CA THR A 90 19.77 11.60 13.12
C THR A 90 18.78 11.20 14.21
N LYS A 91 17.65 10.57 13.88
CA LYS A 91 16.66 10.11 14.87
C LYS A 91 16.94 8.65 15.24
N GLU A 92 16.99 8.36 16.53
CA GLU A 92 17.46 7.08 17.09
C GLU A 92 16.72 5.85 16.52
N ASP A 93 15.40 5.92 16.38
CA ASP A 93 14.58 4.78 15.92
C ASP A 93 14.40 4.67 14.40
N ASN A 94 15.07 5.53 13.63
CA ASN A 94 14.86 5.60 12.19
C ASN A 94 15.76 4.64 11.42
N SER A 95 15.15 3.76 10.63
CA SER A 95 15.88 2.80 9.78
C SER A 95 16.12 3.32 8.35
N ILE A 96 17.15 2.76 7.70
CA ILE A 96 17.45 2.96 6.27
C ILE A 96 16.26 2.51 5.40
N ASN A 97 15.58 1.43 5.75
CA ASN A 97 14.39 0.98 5.03
C ASN A 97 13.21 1.95 5.17
N GLY A 98 13.08 2.62 6.32
CA GLY A 98 12.15 3.73 6.51
C GLY A 98 12.48 4.92 5.60
N LEU A 99 13.75 5.31 5.51
CA LEU A 99 14.22 6.35 4.58
C LEU A 99 13.90 5.98 3.13
N ALA A 100 14.19 4.74 2.73
CA ALA A 100 13.93 4.23 1.39
C ALA A 100 12.45 4.26 1.00
N PHE A 101 11.56 4.09 1.98
CA PHE A 101 10.12 4.26 1.77
C PHE A 101 9.77 5.72 1.41
N TYR A 102 10.28 6.70 2.16
CA TYR A 102 10.06 8.12 1.85
C TYR A 102 10.67 8.48 0.49
N MET A 103 11.94 8.13 0.26
CA MET A 103 12.63 8.45 -1.00
C MET A 103 11.92 7.86 -2.23
N ARG A 104 11.39 6.63 -2.15
CA ARG A 104 10.59 6.04 -3.24
C ARG A 104 9.28 6.79 -3.45
N THR A 105 8.66 7.27 -2.39
CA THR A 105 7.42 8.05 -2.46
C THR A 105 7.67 9.42 -3.08
N ILE A 106 8.72 10.13 -2.65
CA ILE A 106 9.16 11.40 -3.23
C ILE A 106 9.44 11.22 -4.72
N ARG A 107 10.23 10.20 -5.09
CA ARG A 107 10.53 9.86 -6.48
C ARG A 107 9.29 9.58 -7.31
N ALA A 108 8.30 8.89 -6.74
CA ALA A 108 7.06 8.59 -7.44
C ALA A 108 6.22 9.86 -7.71
N ILE A 109 6.12 10.78 -6.75
CA ILE A 109 5.44 12.07 -6.93
C ILE A 109 6.19 12.90 -7.97
N TYR A 110 7.52 13.00 -7.85
CA TYR A 110 8.37 13.77 -8.76
C TYR A 110 8.26 13.28 -10.21
N ASN A 111 8.33 11.95 -10.41
CA ASN A 111 8.19 11.35 -11.74
C ASN A 111 6.82 11.59 -12.37
N LYS A 112 5.75 11.64 -11.57
CA LYS A 112 4.44 12.02 -12.08
C LYS A 112 4.40 13.51 -12.43
N GLY A 113 5.00 14.37 -11.59
CA GLY A 113 5.14 15.80 -11.88
C GLY A 113 5.86 16.08 -13.19
N ILE A 114 6.92 15.33 -13.52
CA ILE A 114 7.58 15.40 -14.84
C ILE A 114 6.62 15.02 -15.96
N LYS A 115 5.89 13.91 -15.81
CA LYS A 115 4.93 13.43 -16.83
C LYS A 115 3.79 14.42 -17.09
N ASP A 116 3.36 15.11 -16.04
CA ASP A 116 2.28 16.10 -16.08
C ASP A 116 2.80 17.51 -16.40
N GLY A 117 4.10 17.68 -16.65
CA GLY A 117 4.70 18.95 -17.07
C GLY A 117 4.88 19.99 -15.96
N CYS A 118 4.84 19.58 -14.70
CA CYS A 118 5.07 20.47 -13.54
C CYS A 118 6.55 20.85 -13.38
N ILE A 119 7.47 20.02 -13.88
CA ILE A 119 8.90 20.28 -13.89
C ILE A 119 9.59 19.54 -15.05
N ASP A 120 10.66 20.14 -15.56
CA ASP A 120 11.50 19.59 -16.62
C ASP A 120 12.27 18.34 -16.12
N LYS A 121 12.47 17.35 -17.00
CA LYS A 121 13.14 16.07 -16.68
C LYS A 121 14.60 16.28 -16.26
N GLU A 122 15.22 17.33 -16.77
CA GLU A 122 16.59 17.74 -16.54
C GLU A 122 16.84 18.12 -15.06
N ALA A 123 15.80 18.48 -14.31
CA ALA A 123 15.90 18.78 -12.88
C ALA A 123 15.79 17.54 -11.97
N TYR A 124 15.69 16.33 -12.54
CA TYR A 124 15.40 15.11 -11.79
C TYR A 124 16.52 14.70 -10.81
N PRO A 125 16.31 14.78 -9.47
CA PRO A 125 17.40 14.61 -8.50
C PRO A 125 17.81 13.16 -8.25
N PHE A 126 16.99 12.20 -8.66
CA PHE A 126 17.26 10.77 -8.47
C PHE A 126 18.11 10.14 -9.57
N SER A 127 18.63 10.93 -10.52
CA SER A 127 19.75 10.48 -11.38
C SER A 127 21.02 10.29 -10.54
N GLU A 128 21.28 11.25 -9.65
CA GLU A 128 22.45 11.25 -8.77
C GLU A 128 22.16 10.61 -7.41
N TYR A 129 20.93 10.77 -6.89
CA TYR A 129 20.56 10.21 -5.58
C TYR A 129 20.18 8.72 -5.67
N LYS A 130 20.98 7.87 -5.03
CA LYS A 130 20.74 6.41 -4.93
C LYS A 130 19.98 6.04 -3.66
N ILE A 131 18.80 5.44 -3.84
CA ILE A 131 18.00 4.92 -2.73
C ILE A 131 18.59 3.59 -2.26
N ARG A 132 19.15 3.58 -1.05
CA ARG A 132 19.71 2.37 -0.40
C ARG A 132 18.62 1.61 0.37
N VAL A 133 18.77 0.31 0.48
CA VAL A 133 17.91 -0.58 1.28
C VAL A 133 18.78 -1.57 2.02
N ASP A 134 18.40 -1.89 3.26
CA ASP A 134 19.08 -2.92 4.04
C ASP A 134 18.31 -4.24 3.93
N PRO A 135 19.01 -5.37 3.73
CA PRO A 135 18.41 -6.68 3.81
C PRO A 135 17.69 -6.87 5.14
N THR A 136 16.40 -7.17 5.08
CA THR A 136 15.64 -7.51 6.29
C THR A 136 15.98 -8.93 6.71
N LYS A 137 16.31 -9.14 7.99
CA LYS A 137 16.54 -10.46 8.57
C LYS A 137 15.36 -11.40 8.24
N LYS A 138 15.65 -12.61 7.76
CA LYS A 138 14.64 -13.65 7.52
C LYS A 138 14.07 -14.10 8.87
N ARG A 139 12.81 -13.76 9.14
CA ARG A 139 12.08 -14.15 10.36
C ARG A 139 11.13 -15.32 10.07
N ALA A 140 11.66 -16.38 9.47
CA ALA A 140 10.87 -17.59 9.25
C ALA A 140 10.72 -18.32 10.60
N ILE A 141 9.49 -18.70 10.93
CA ILE A 141 9.20 -19.51 12.10
C ILE A 141 9.57 -20.97 11.77
N ASP A 142 10.26 -21.64 12.69
CA ASP A 142 10.58 -23.05 12.54
C ASP A 142 9.32 -23.93 12.55
N ILE A 143 9.32 -25.01 11.77
CA ILE A 143 8.17 -25.91 11.64
C ILE A 143 7.74 -26.52 12.98
N SER A 144 8.65 -26.71 13.93
CA SER A 144 8.34 -27.18 15.28
C SER A 144 7.40 -26.24 16.03
N HIS A 145 7.52 -24.92 15.84
CA HIS A 145 6.62 -23.94 16.45
C HIS A 145 5.25 -23.96 15.77
N ILE A 146 5.20 -24.17 14.45
CA ILE A 146 3.93 -24.34 13.73
C ILE A 146 3.17 -25.57 14.26
N LYS A 147 3.88 -26.68 14.49
CA LYS A 147 3.30 -27.89 15.10
C LYS A 147 2.74 -27.59 16.50
N LYS A 148 3.50 -26.89 17.36
CA LYS A 148 3.00 -26.47 18.68
C LYS A 148 1.70 -25.67 18.59
N ILE A 149 1.57 -24.75 17.62
CA ILE A 149 0.34 -23.97 17.41
C ILE A 149 -0.81 -24.87 16.91
N LEU A 150 -0.51 -25.83 16.03
CA LEU A 150 -1.48 -26.81 15.53
C LEU A 150 -2.01 -27.69 16.65
N ASP A 151 -1.15 -28.16 17.56
CA ASP A 151 -1.54 -29.08 18.63
C ASP A 151 -2.17 -28.37 19.83
N LEU A 152 -1.94 -27.05 19.97
CA LEU A 152 -2.48 -26.23 21.05
C LEU A 152 -4.01 -26.28 21.08
N GLN A 153 -4.57 -26.85 22.15
CA GLN A 153 -6.02 -26.84 22.40
C GLN A 153 -6.37 -25.64 23.27
N LEU A 154 -7.37 -24.87 22.85
CA LEU A 154 -7.87 -23.70 23.58
C LEU A 154 -9.39 -23.79 23.70
N PRO A 155 -9.99 -23.48 24.87
CA PRO A 155 -11.42 -23.24 24.98
C PRO A 155 -11.88 -22.14 24.01
N VAL A 156 -13.13 -22.18 23.58
CA VAL A 156 -13.69 -21.22 22.61
C VAL A 156 -13.66 -19.78 23.17
N GLU A 157 -13.80 -19.67 24.47
CA GLU A 157 -13.86 -18.45 25.28
C GLU A 157 -12.48 -17.83 25.50
N HIS A 158 -11.41 -18.58 25.20
CA HIS A 158 -10.05 -18.10 25.36
C HIS A 158 -9.72 -17.02 24.32
N GLU A 159 -9.12 -15.91 24.76
CA GLU A 159 -8.83 -14.74 23.89
C GLU A 159 -8.02 -15.09 22.63
N LEU A 160 -7.13 -16.09 22.74
CA LEU A 160 -6.29 -16.57 21.63
C LEU A 160 -6.96 -17.59 20.70
N PHE A 161 -8.16 -18.08 21.01
CA PHE A 161 -8.81 -19.13 20.22
C PHE A 161 -8.97 -18.72 18.75
N HIS A 162 -9.55 -17.54 18.52
CA HIS A 162 -9.71 -16.99 17.17
C HIS A 162 -8.36 -16.68 16.52
N THR A 163 -7.43 -16.08 17.27
CA THR A 163 -6.08 -15.74 16.77
C THR A 163 -5.33 -16.97 16.28
N ARG A 164 -5.32 -18.06 17.05
CA ARG A 164 -4.76 -19.36 16.66
C ARG A 164 -5.41 -19.86 15.38
N ASN A 165 -6.73 -19.87 15.32
CA ASN A 165 -7.46 -20.37 14.17
C ASN A 165 -7.17 -19.55 12.91
N TYR A 166 -7.16 -18.21 13.01
CA TYR A 166 -6.81 -17.33 11.89
C TYR A 166 -5.38 -17.57 11.40
N PHE A 167 -4.44 -17.79 12.32
CA PHE A 167 -3.07 -18.14 11.94
C PHE A 167 -3.01 -19.46 11.16
N LEU A 168 -3.65 -20.52 11.67
CA LEU A 168 -3.66 -21.84 11.02
C LEU A 168 -4.39 -21.80 9.67
N ILE A 169 -5.51 -21.09 9.57
CA ILE A 169 -6.22 -20.89 8.31
C ILE A 169 -5.33 -20.14 7.32
N SER A 170 -4.67 -19.06 7.75
CA SER A 170 -3.75 -18.30 6.89
C SER A 170 -2.66 -19.21 6.36
N TYR A 171 -2.04 -20.00 7.24
CA TYR A 171 -1.00 -20.97 6.88
C TYR A 171 -1.50 -22.03 5.90
N MET A 172 -2.62 -22.70 6.19
CA MET A 172 -3.19 -23.76 5.35
C MET A 172 -3.75 -23.25 4.01
N LEU A 173 -4.07 -21.95 3.91
CA LEU A 173 -4.45 -21.27 2.68
C LEU A 173 -3.27 -20.53 2.04
N TYR A 174 -2.06 -21.09 2.12
CA TYR A 174 -0.83 -20.61 1.48
C TYR A 174 -0.47 -19.15 1.83
N GLY A 175 -0.64 -18.79 3.10
CA GLY A 175 -0.36 -17.45 3.61
C GLY A 175 -1.41 -16.43 3.20
N MET A 176 -2.70 -16.79 3.28
CA MET A 176 -3.80 -15.86 3.03
C MET A 176 -3.65 -14.60 3.91
N PRO A 177 -3.60 -13.39 3.33
CA PRO A 177 -3.51 -12.16 4.11
C PRO A 177 -4.71 -11.96 5.03
N PHE A 178 -4.47 -11.42 6.23
CA PHE A 178 -5.53 -11.14 7.21
C PHE A 178 -6.66 -10.27 6.65
N MET A 179 -6.35 -9.28 5.81
CA MET A 179 -7.36 -8.46 5.15
C MET A 179 -8.22 -9.22 4.14
N ASP A 180 -7.68 -10.23 3.47
CA ASP A 180 -8.50 -11.06 2.58
C ASP A 180 -9.38 -12.00 3.41
N MET A 181 -8.82 -12.56 4.50
CA MET A 181 -9.54 -13.39 5.47
C MET A 181 -10.72 -12.66 6.09
N ALA A 182 -10.52 -11.42 6.56
CA ALA A 182 -11.55 -10.61 7.21
C ALA A 182 -12.82 -10.44 6.36
N PHE A 183 -12.69 -10.42 5.03
CA PHE A 183 -13.79 -10.24 4.09
C PHE A 183 -14.24 -11.54 3.40
N LEU A 184 -13.62 -12.67 3.73
CA LEU A 184 -13.98 -13.95 3.15
C LEU A 184 -15.41 -14.30 3.57
N LYS A 185 -16.26 -14.69 2.62
CA LYS A 185 -17.65 -15.06 2.86
C LYS A 185 -17.84 -16.57 2.83
N VAL A 186 -18.91 -17.05 3.45
CA VAL A 186 -19.27 -18.48 3.39
C VAL A 186 -19.46 -18.93 1.94
N GLY A 187 -20.06 -18.08 1.10
CA GLY A 187 -20.27 -18.35 -0.32
C GLY A 187 -18.99 -18.45 -1.17
N ASP A 188 -17.84 -18.02 -0.63
CA ASP A 188 -16.53 -18.19 -1.28
C ASP A 188 -16.00 -19.63 -1.12
N ILE A 189 -16.62 -20.43 -0.24
CA ILE A 189 -16.36 -21.86 -0.11
C ILE A 189 -17.27 -22.63 -1.05
N LYS A 190 -16.69 -23.29 -2.06
CA LYS A 190 -17.41 -24.04 -3.10
C LYS A 190 -16.71 -25.36 -3.37
N ASN A 191 -17.46 -26.46 -3.38
CA ASN A 191 -16.96 -27.80 -3.75
C ASN A 191 -15.69 -28.22 -2.98
N GLY A 192 -15.62 -27.93 -1.67
CA GLY A 192 -14.45 -28.24 -0.84
C GLY A 192 -13.23 -27.34 -1.10
N ARG A 193 -13.44 -26.14 -1.65
CA ARG A 193 -12.37 -25.20 -2.02
C ARG A 193 -12.71 -23.79 -1.56
N VAL A 194 -11.70 -23.00 -1.22
CA VAL A 194 -11.82 -21.56 -0.95
C VAL A 194 -11.44 -20.80 -2.22
N VAL A 195 -12.39 -20.05 -2.79
CA VAL A 195 -12.21 -19.30 -4.03
C VAL A 195 -12.39 -17.81 -3.76
N TYR A 196 -11.33 -17.02 -3.95
CA TYR A 196 -11.36 -15.59 -3.65
C TYR A 196 -10.40 -14.80 -4.55
N GLN A 197 -10.57 -13.47 -4.59
CA GLN A 197 -9.66 -12.56 -5.26
C GLN A 197 -8.93 -11.72 -4.21
N ARG A 198 -7.59 -11.66 -4.28
CA ARG A 198 -6.80 -10.83 -3.35
C ARG A 198 -7.09 -9.37 -3.54
N LYS A 199 -7.45 -8.66 -2.47
CA LYS A 199 -7.76 -7.22 -2.53
C LYS A 199 -6.59 -6.37 -2.99
N LYS A 200 -5.37 -6.72 -2.57
CA LYS A 200 -4.16 -5.94 -2.89
C LYS A 200 -3.71 -6.10 -4.35
N THR A 201 -3.79 -7.32 -4.90
CA THR A 201 -3.17 -7.65 -6.19
C THR A 201 -4.17 -8.04 -7.27
N LEU A 202 -5.45 -8.15 -6.92
CA LEU A 202 -6.55 -8.60 -7.80
C LEU A 202 -6.33 -9.98 -8.42
N LYS A 203 -5.41 -10.78 -7.86
CA LYS A 203 -5.13 -12.13 -8.33
C LYS A 203 -6.17 -13.08 -7.75
N ASN A 204 -6.71 -13.96 -8.59
CA ASN A 204 -7.64 -15.01 -8.19
C ASN A 204 -6.89 -16.19 -7.55
N TYR A 205 -7.48 -16.74 -6.50
CA TYR A 205 -6.99 -17.90 -5.77
C TYR A 205 -8.11 -18.91 -5.70
N ASP A 206 -7.74 -20.17 -5.88
CA ASP A 206 -8.62 -21.32 -5.77
C ASP A 206 -7.84 -22.42 -5.04
N ILE A 207 -8.16 -22.65 -3.77
CA ILE A 207 -7.37 -23.47 -2.86
C ILE A 207 -8.23 -24.62 -2.31
N LYS A 208 -7.74 -25.86 -2.43
CA LYS A 208 -8.41 -27.04 -1.86
C LYS A 208 -8.38 -26.98 -0.33
N ILE A 209 -9.51 -27.28 0.30
CA ILE A 209 -9.60 -27.39 1.76
C ILE A 209 -9.10 -28.78 2.16
N SER A 210 -8.11 -28.82 3.07
CA SER A 210 -7.66 -30.05 3.72
C SER A 210 -8.59 -30.42 4.87
N ASP A 211 -8.55 -31.68 5.32
CA ASP A 211 -9.41 -32.14 6.42
C ASP A 211 -9.18 -31.34 7.72
N PRO A 212 -7.93 -31.06 8.16
CA PRO A 212 -7.70 -30.23 9.34
C PRO A 212 -8.26 -28.81 9.20
N LEU A 213 -8.16 -28.22 8.00
CA LEU A 213 -8.74 -26.91 7.74
C LEU A 213 -10.27 -26.97 7.81
N ASN A 214 -10.88 -28.01 7.24
CA ASN A 214 -12.33 -28.17 7.25
C ASN A 214 -12.90 -28.22 8.66
N GLU A 215 -12.23 -28.89 9.60
CA GLU A 215 -12.65 -28.92 11.01
C GLU A 215 -12.68 -27.52 11.63
N ILE A 216 -11.64 -26.71 11.40
CA ILE A 216 -11.62 -25.31 11.86
C ILE A 216 -12.73 -24.50 11.19
N LEU A 217 -12.94 -24.67 9.88
CA LEU A 217 -13.96 -23.91 9.15
C LEU A 217 -15.39 -24.30 9.55
N LYS A 218 -15.65 -25.54 9.96
CA LYS A 218 -16.98 -25.99 10.43
C LYS A 218 -17.46 -25.11 11.59
N PHE A 219 -16.61 -24.86 12.58
CA PHE A 219 -16.91 -23.98 13.71
C PHE A 219 -17.43 -22.60 13.24
N TYR A 220 -16.76 -21.99 12.26
CA TYR A 220 -17.11 -20.66 11.77
C TYR A 220 -18.33 -20.60 10.84
N LYS A 221 -18.78 -21.74 10.31
CA LYS A 221 -19.92 -21.82 9.38
C LYS A 221 -21.26 -21.98 10.08
N VAL A 222 -21.28 -22.39 11.36
CA VAL A 222 -22.53 -22.65 12.09
C VAL A 222 -23.42 -21.41 12.09
N GLY A 223 -24.68 -21.58 11.69
CA GLY A 223 -25.69 -20.52 11.70
C GLY A 223 -25.51 -19.43 10.63
N LYS A 224 -24.62 -19.58 9.65
CA LYS A 224 -24.35 -18.57 8.62
C LYS A 224 -24.90 -18.93 7.25
N SER A 225 -25.37 -17.90 6.54
CA SER A 225 -25.75 -17.94 5.13
C SER A 225 -24.55 -17.69 4.21
N LYS A 226 -24.72 -17.94 2.91
CA LYS A 226 -23.68 -17.71 1.89
C LYS A 226 -23.20 -16.25 1.80
N LYS A 227 -24.03 -15.28 2.18
CA LYS A 227 -23.71 -13.84 2.07
C LYS A 227 -22.90 -13.32 3.24
N ASP A 228 -22.87 -14.07 4.34
CA ASP A 228 -22.25 -13.65 5.60
C ASP A 228 -20.73 -13.83 5.55
N PHE A 229 -20.04 -12.96 6.30
CA PHE A 229 -18.60 -13.09 6.52
C PHE A 229 -18.32 -14.37 7.31
N LEU A 230 -17.33 -15.12 6.84
CA LEU A 230 -16.93 -16.40 7.44
C LEU A 230 -16.38 -16.20 8.85
N PHE A 231 -15.59 -15.14 9.08
CA PHE A 231 -14.98 -14.88 10.38
C PHE A 231 -15.61 -13.66 11.07
N PRO A 232 -15.71 -13.68 12.42
CA PRO A 232 -16.20 -12.55 13.21
C PRO A 232 -15.13 -11.44 13.35
N ILE A 233 -14.60 -10.95 12.22
CA ILE A 233 -13.55 -9.92 12.18
C ILE A 233 -14.16 -8.55 11.85
N ILE A 234 -15.05 -8.51 10.86
CA ILE A 234 -15.69 -7.28 10.40
C ILE A 234 -17.01 -7.10 11.14
N MET A 235 -17.08 -6.06 11.97
CA MET A 235 -18.27 -5.67 12.73
C MET A 235 -19.07 -4.51 12.09
N ARG A 236 -18.58 -3.91 10.99
CA ARG A 236 -19.21 -2.75 10.33
C ARG A 236 -19.07 -2.84 8.81
N GLU A 237 -20.08 -2.42 8.05
CA GLU A 237 -20.17 -2.66 6.60
C GLU A 237 -19.32 -1.71 5.73
N GLU A 238 -18.95 -0.53 6.25
CA GLU A 238 -18.27 0.55 5.51
C GLU A 238 -16.74 0.35 5.34
N PRO A 239 -16.22 0.17 4.11
CA PRO A 239 -14.79 -0.09 3.86
C PRO A 239 -13.84 1.03 4.33
N LYS A 240 -14.28 2.29 4.26
CA LYS A 240 -13.46 3.46 4.64
C LYS A 240 -13.18 3.47 6.15
N GLN A 241 -14.19 3.14 6.96
CA GLN A 241 -14.07 3.12 8.42
C GLN A 241 -13.12 2.00 8.91
N GLN A 242 -12.99 0.92 8.15
CA GLN A 242 -12.13 -0.21 8.49
C GLN A 242 -10.63 0.07 8.26
N TYR A 243 -10.27 0.78 7.19
CA TYR A 243 -8.87 1.19 6.93
C TYR A 243 -8.35 2.18 7.98
N ASP A 244 -9.23 2.98 8.58
CA ASP A 244 -8.88 3.92 9.64
C ASP A 244 -8.83 3.24 11.02
N TRP A 245 -9.64 2.19 11.25
CA TRP A 245 -9.67 1.45 12.52
C TRP A 245 -8.43 0.55 12.72
N ILE A 246 -8.00 -0.20 11.70
CA ILE A 246 -6.85 -1.12 11.80
C ILE A 246 -5.53 -0.36 12.07
N GLY A 247 -5.47 0.94 11.76
CA GLY A 247 -4.29 1.78 12.01
C GLY A 247 -4.26 2.46 13.38
N ARG A 248 -5.28 2.30 14.23
CA ARG A 248 -5.44 3.05 15.49
C ARG A 248 -5.21 2.25 16.78
N LYS A 249 -4.91 0.96 16.72
CA LYS A 249 -4.37 0.25 17.88
C LYS A 249 -2.85 0.42 17.93
N LYS A 250 -2.42 1.54 18.54
CA LYS A 250 -1.17 1.63 19.28
C LYS A 250 -1.54 1.81 20.74
#